data_AF-A0A6J0URT3-F1
#
_entry.id   AF-A0A6J0URT3-F1
#
_cell.length_a   1.000
_cell.length_b   1.000
_cell.length_c   1.000
_cell.angle_alpha   90.00
_cell.angle_beta   90.00
_cell.angle_gamma   90.00
#
_symmetry.space_group_name_H-M   'P 1'
#
loop_
_entity.id
_entity.type
_entity.pdbx_description
1 polymer ?
#
loop_
_entity_poly.entity_id
_entity_poly.type
_entity_poly.pdbx_seq_one_letter_code
_entity_poly.pdbx_strand_id
1 'polypeptide(L)'
;MLTEDNETLVEFALGGLCNLCLDKINKDYILEADGVTAVVNCLSSSNEETVLSAVTTLMYLITPQSRQQITALPVVECMQRFSLSANRRLRNLATVFLEDYCTPLRVEEARNRTGHTAVGIPLPKE
;
A
#
# COMPACT_ATOMS: atom_id res chain seq x y z
N MET A 1 -1.27 -1.78 -17.23
CA MET A 1 -0.10 -1.03 -16.74
C MET A 1 0.35 -1.42 -15.33
N LEU A 2 -0.47 -1.34 -14.28
CA LEU A 2 -0.07 -1.89 -12.97
C LEU A 2 -0.19 -3.42 -12.87
N THR A 3 -0.84 -4.05 -13.85
CA THR A 3 -1.01 -5.50 -13.99
C THR A 3 -0.08 -6.11 -15.05
N GLU A 4 0.94 -5.36 -15.50
CA GLU A 4 1.91 -5.89 -16.46
C GLU A 4 2.90 -6.83 -15.77
N ASP A 5 3.42 -7.81 -16.50
CA ASP A 5 4.45 -8.71 -15.99
C ASP A 5 5.83 -8.03 -15.89
N ASN A 6 6.02 -6.91 -16.60
CA ASN A 6 7.28 -6.19 -16.60
C ASN A 6 7.39 -5.33 -15.33
N GLU A 7 8.17 -5.81 -14.36
CA GLU A 7 8.39 -5.15 -13.06
C GLU A 7 8.88 -3.70 -13.21
N THR A 8 9.71 -3.40 -14.22
CA THR A 8 10.19 -2.03 -14.48
C THR A 8 9.07 -1.10 -14.95
N LEU A 9 8.16 -1.59 -15.79
CA LEU A 9 6.99 -0.79 -16.21
C LEU A 9 6.04 -0.55 -15.05
N VAL A 10 5.85 -1.56 -14.18
CA VAL A 10 5.02 -1.41 -12.97
C VAL A 10 5.64 -0.39 -12.02
N GLU A 11 6.95 -0.46 -11.78
CA GLU A 11 7.67 0.50 -10.93
C GLU A 11 7.50 1.93 -11.44
N PHE A 12 7.78 2.18 -12.73
CA PHE A 12 7.65 3.52 -13.30
C PHE A 12 6.20 4.01 -13.36
N ALA A 13 5.24 3.13 -13.66
CA ALA A 13 3.83 3.48 -13.65
C ALA A 13 3.37 3.92 -12.27
N LEU A 14 3.75 3.16 -11.23
CA LEU A 14 3.36 3.44 -9.86
C LEU A 14 4.07 4.67 -9.31
N GLY A 15 5.36 4.87 -9.62
CA GLY A 15 6.08 6.10 -9.30
C GLY A 15 5.45 7.33 -9.95
N GLY A 16 4.98 7.21 -11.19
CA GLY A 16 4.20 8.24 -11.88
C GLY A 16 2.89 8.54 -11.16
N LEU A 17 2.09 7.51 -10.84
CA LEU A 17 0.82 7.66 -10.13
C LEU A 17 0.98 8.28 -8.73
N CYS A 18 2.03 7.90 -8.00
CA CYS A 18 2.37 8.46 -6.69
C CYS A 18 2.53 9.98 -6.76
N ASN A 19 3.23 10.48 -7.79
CA ASN A 19 3.41 11.91 -7.99
C ASN A 19 2.12 12.59 -8.48
N LEU A 20 1.37 11.95 -9.39
CA LEU A 20 0.15 12.53 -9.98
C LEU A 20 -0.99 12.67 -8.97
N CYS A 21 -1.14 11.73 -8.04
CA CYS A 21 -2.25 11.73 -7.08
C CYS A 21 -2.22 12.87 -6.05
N LEU A 22 -1.18 13.70 -6.03
CA LEU A 22 -1.14 14.94 -5.27
C LEU A 22 -2.00 16.05 -5.90
N ASP A 23 -2.21 16.02 -7.21
CA ASP A 23 -3.18 16.87 -7.87
C ASP A 23 -4.60 16.34 -7.62
N LYS A 24 -5.54 17.25 -7.34
CA LYS A 24 -6.91 16.89 -6.97
C LYS A 24 -7.66 16.21 -8.12
N ILE A 25 -7.54 16.72 -9.33
CA ILE A 25 -8.26 16.18 -10.50
C ILE A 25 -7.71 14.79 -10.82
N ASN A 26 -6.38 14.63 -10.82
CA ASN A 26 -5.77 13.32 -11.02
C ASN A 26 -6.15 12.32 -9.92
N LYS A 27 -6.18 12.76 -8.66
CA LYS A 27 -6.63 11.93 -7.55
C LYS A 27 -8.05 11.42 -7.77
N ASP A 28 -8.98 12.30 -8.12
CA ASP A 28 -10.37 11.95 -8.37
C ASP A 28 -10.47 10.92 -9.51
N TYR A 29 -9.76 11.14 -10.63
CA TYR A 29 -9.68 10.17 -11.72
C TYR A 29 -9.12 8.80 -11.30
N ILE A 30 -8.07 8.79 -10.48
CA ILE A 30 -7.47 7.53 -9.98
C ILE A 30 -8.47 6.77 -9.11
N LEU A 31 -9.21 7.47 -8.25
CA LEU A 31 -10.23 6.85 -7.40
C LEU A 31 -11.41 6.30 -8.22
N GLU A 32 -11.88 7.05 -9.21
CA GLU A 32 -12.96 6.62 -10.13
C GLU A 32 -12.57 5.40 -10.97
N ALA A 33 -11.29 5.26 -11.29
CA ALA A 33 -10.75 4.16 -12.09
C ALA A 33 -10.38 2.88 -11.28
N ASP A 34 -10.91 2.73 -10.05
CA ASP A 34 -10.56 1.64 -9.12
C ASP A 34 -9.05 1.55 -8.83
N GLY A 35 -8.36 2.70 -8.84
CA GLY A 35 -6.92 2.78 -8.66
C GLY A 35 -6.46 2.28 -7.30
N VAL A 36 -7.30 2.37 -6.26
CA VAL A 36 -6.95 1.85 -4.92
C VAL A 36 -6.72 0.33 -4.97
N THR A 37 -7.57 -0.44 -5.64
CA THR A 37 -7.40 -1.90 -5.78
C THR A 37 -6.09 -2.21 -6.49
N ALA A 38 -5.81 -1.50 -7.59
CA ALA A 38 -4.59 -1.69 -8.35
C ALA A 38 -3.33 -1.38 -7.53
N VAL A 39 -3.33 -0.28 -6.75
CA VAL A 39 -2.21 0.10 -5.88
C VAL A 39 -2.04 -0.87 -4.71
N VAL A 40 -3.13 -1.37 -4.12
CA VAL A 40 -3.07 -2.39 -3.06
C VAL A 40 -2.40 -3.67 -3.55
N ASN A 41 -2.69 -4.10 -4.78
CA ASN A 41 -2.03 -5.26 -5.37
C ASN A 41 -0.51 -5.06 -5.49
N CYS A 42 -0.04 -3.83 -5.74
CA CYS A 42 1.40 -3.54 -5.79
C CYS A 42 2.13 -3.69 -4.44
N LEU A 43 1.42 -3.79 -3.31
CA LEU A 43 2.05 -4.14 -2.01
C LEU A 43 2.65 -5.56 -2.00
N SER A 44 2.22 -6.42 -2.94
CA SER A 44 2.75 -7.77 -3.15
C SER A 44 4.01 -7.82 -4.00
N SER A 45 4.55 -6.68 -4.43
CA SER A 45 5.70 -6.68 -5.33
C SER A 45 6.97 -7.17 -4.63
N SER A 46 7.78 -7.92 -5.36
CA SER A 46 9.18 -8.25 -5.02
C SER A 46 10.10 -7.02 -5.04
N ASN A 47 9.71 -5.97 -5.78
CA ASN A 47 10.48 -4.75 -5.92
C ASN A 47 10.15 -3.76 -4.79
N GLU A 48 11.13 -3.49 -3.94
CA GLU A 48 10.94 -2.61 -2.78
C GLU A 48 10.55 -1.17 -3.18
N GLU A 49 11.02 -0.62 -4.30
CA GLU A 49 10.65 0.73 -4.73
C GLU A 49 9.18 0.79 -5.19
N THR A 50 8.67 -0.30 -5.78
CA THR A 50 7.25 -0.47 -6.08
C THR A 50 6.44 -0.49 -4.78
N VAL A 51 6.86 -1.26 -3.77
CA VAL A 51 6.16 -1.32 -2.48
C VAL A 51 6.17 0.05 -1.78
N LEU A 52 7.32 0.74 -1.75
CA LEU A 52 7.43 2.10 -1.18
C LEU A 52 6.47 3.08 -1.87
N SER A 53 6.44 3.05 -3.21
CA SER A 53 5.54 3.89 -3.99
C SER A 53 4.07 3.53 -3.75
N ALA A 54 3.75 2.24 -3.58
CA ALA A 54 2.40 1.78 -3.26
C ALA A 54 1.92 2.33 -1.92
N VAL A 55 2.71 2.15 -0.85
CA VAL A 55 2.38 2.64 0.50
C VAL A 55 2.14 4.16 0.46
N THR A 56 3.04 4.90 -0.17
CA THR A 56 2.94 6.36 -0.28
C THR A 56 1.71 6.79 -1.09
N THR A 57 1.44 6.13 -2.21
CA THR A 57 0.27 6.40 -3.05
C THR A 57 -1.02 6.17 -2.26
N LEU A 58 -1.11 5.10 -1.47
CA LEU A 58 -2.27 4.86 -0.60
C LEU A 58 -2.45 5.97 0.43
N MET A 59 -1.38 6.48 1.04
CA MET A 59 -1.46 7.64 1.96
C MET A 59 -2.02 8.88 1.27
N TYR A 60 -1.64 9.14 0.01
CA TYR A 60 -2.13 10.27 -0.77
C TYR A 60 -3.55 10.09 -1.29
N LEU A 61 -3.98 8.86 -1.57
CA LEU A 61 -5.33 8.53 -2.04
C LEU A 61 -6.37 8.49 -0.92
N ILE A 62 -5.99 8.68 0.36
CA ILE A 62 -6.93 8.74 1.48
C ILE A 62 -7.94 9.89 1.29
N THR A 63 -9.21 9.51 1.23
CA THR A 63 -10.39 10.37 1.28
C THR A 63 -11.43 9.70 2.18
N PRO A 64 -12.52 10.39 2.59
CA PRO A 64 -13.62 9.73 3.31
C PRO A 64 -14.16 8.50 2.56
N GLN A 65 -14.18 8.53 1.23
CA GLN A 65 -14.70 7.47 0.37
C GLN A 65 -13.74 6.28 0.25
N SER A 66 -12.43 6.53 0.13
CA SER A 66 -11.43 5.47 -0.08
C SER A 66 -10.89 4.86 1.22
N ARG A 67 -11.06 5.56 2.36
CA ARG A 67 -10.47 5.17 3.65
C ARG A 67 -10.76 3.72 4.03
N GLN A 68 -12.00 3.27 3.90
CA GLN A 68 -12.37 1.90 4.29
C GLN A 68 -11.58 0.83 3.53
N GLN A 69 -11.34 1.06 2.23
CA GLN A 69 -10.58 0.15 1.38
C GLN A 69 -9.08 0.24 1.67
N ILE A 70 -8.55 1.46 1.83
CA ILE A 70 -7.13 1.70 2.10
C ILE A 70 -6.73 1.16 3.48
N THR A 71 -7.61 1.24 4.48
CA THR A 71 -7.37 0.69 5.84
C THR A 71 -8.05 -0.67 6.04
N ALA A 72 -8.30 -1.41 4.95
CA ALA A 72 -8.83 -2.76 5.04
C ALA A 72 -7.80 -3.68 5.73
N LEU A 73 -8.29 -4.72 6.41
CA LEU A 73 -7.45 -5.58 7.24
C LEU A 73 -6.22 -6.15 6.51
N PRO A 74 -6.32 -6.64 5.25
CA PRO A 74 -5.14 -7.13 4.53
C PRO A 74 -4.07 -6.06 4.33
N VAL A 75 -4.46 -4.80 4.10
CA VAL A 75 -3.52 -3.68 3.96
C VAL A 75 -2.85 -3.39 5.29
N VAL A 76 -3.62 -3.32 6.38
CA VAL A 76 -3.08 -3.09 7.74
C VAL A 76 -2.09 -4.18 8.13
N GLU A 77 -2.38 -5.45 7.83
CA GLU A 77 -1.45 -6.56 8.05
C GLU A 77 -0.14 -6.39 7.25
N CYS A 78 -0.21 -5.89 6.01
CA CYS A 78 1.00 -5.57 5.23
C CYS A 78 1.83 -4.49 5.91
N MET A 79 1.19 -3.41 6.35
CA MET A 79 1.89 -2.32 7.04
C MET A 79 2.53 -2.80 8.34
N GLN A 80 1.90 -3.73 9.07
CA GLN A 80 2.53 -4.34 10.23
C GLN A 80 3.78 -5.12 9.88
N ARG A 81 3.74 -5.95 8.83
CA ARG A 81 4.92 -6.68 8.35
C ARG A 81 6.02 -5.70 7.90
N PHE A 82 5.66 -4.68 7.13
CA PHE A 82 6.57 -3.67 6.63
C PHE A 82 7.20 -2.82 7.75
N SER A 83 6.47 -2.58 8.85
CA SER A 83 7.01 -1.91 10.05
C SER A 83 8.13 -2.69 10.75
N LEU A 84 8.31 -3.97 10.39
CA LEU A 84 9.41 -4.81 10.87
C LEU A 84 10.54 -4.99 9.84
N SER A 85 10.42 -4.39 8.65
CA SER A 85 11.43 -4.52 7.58
C SER A 85 12.78 -3.95 8.00
N ALA A 86 13.86 -4.56 7.50
CA ALA A 86 15.21 -4.02 7.62
C ALA A 86 15.38 -2.70 6.86
N ASN A 87 14.65 -2.52 5.74
CA ASN A 87 14.64 -1.29 4.98
C ASN A 87 13.99 -0.16 5.80
N ARG A 88 14.82 0.80 6.23
CA ARG A 88 14.40 1.92 7.08
C ARG A 88 13.34 2.81 6.43
N ARG A 89 13.36 3.00 5.10
CA ARG A 89 12.35 3.82 4.41
C ARG A 89 10.99 3.13 4.51
N LEU A 90 10.94 1.84 4.19
CA LEU A 90 9.70 1.07 4.20
C LEU A 90 9.15 0.94 5.62
N ARG A 91 10.01 0.63 6.60
CA ARG A 91 9.64 0.58 8.01
C ARG A 91 9.02 1.88 8.49
N ASN A 92 9.65 3.01 8.19
CA ASN A 92 9.16 4.32 8.62
C ASN A 92 7.81 4.66 7.99
N LEU A 93 7.66 4.48 6.67
CA LEU A 93 6.39 4.76 5.98
C LEU A 93 5.25 3.89 6.52
N ALA A 94 5.50 2.59 6.72
CA ALA A 94 4.51 1.69 7.27
C ALA A 94 4.12 2.06 8.70
N THR A 95 5.07 2.51 9.51
CA THR A 95 4.81 3.00 10.87
C THR A 95 3.91 4.23 10.85
N VAL A 96 4.25 5.24 10.02
CA VAL A 96 3.41 6.44 9.84
C VAL A 96 2.03 6.07 9.33
N PHE A 97 1.92 5.14 8.38
CA PHE A 97 0.63 4.67 7.88
C PHE A 97 -0.25 4.12 9.01
N LEU A 98 0.32 3.26 9.86
CA LEU A 98 -0.39 2.64 10.98
C LEU A 98 -0.82 3.67 12.03
N GLU A 99 0.02 4.67 12.31
CA GLU A 99 -0.23 5.69 13.32
C GLU A 99 -1.26 6.73 12.86
N ASP A 100 -1.15 7.20 11.62
CA ASP A 100 -1.92 8.36 11.13
C ASP A 100 -3.25 7.97 10.47
N TYR A 101 -3.35 6.76 9.92
CA TYR A 101 -4.50 6.37 9.09
C TYR A 101 -5.34 5.23 9.65
N CYS A 102 -4.78 4.39 10.52
CA CYS A 102 -5.48 3.24 11.09
C CYS A 102 -5.97 3.51 12.52
N THR A 103 -7.10 2.91 12.90
CA THR A 103 -7.56 2.97 14.29
C THR A 103 -6.81 1.94 15.16
N PRO A 104 -6.61 2.19 16.47
CA PRO A 104 -5.97 1.22 17.35
C PRO A 104 -6.63 -0.15 17.34
N LEU A 105 -7.97 -0.18 17.26
CA LEU A 105 -8.76 -1.41 17.12
C LEU A 105 -8.37 -2.19 15.84
N ARG A 106 -8.29 -1.50 14.70
CA ARG A 106 -7.91 -2.13 13.42
C ARG A 106 -6.50 -2.69 13.45
N VAL A 107 -5.57 -1.96 14.06
CA VAL A 107 -4.18 -2.42 14.24
C VAL A 107 -4.17 -3.66 15.12
N GLU A 108 -4.90 -3.67 16.24
CA GLU A 108 -4.97 -4.81 17.14
C GLU A 108 -5.64 -6.04 16.49
N GLU A 109 -6.72 -5.84 15.73
CA GLU A 109 -7.37 -6.90 14.93
C GLU A 109 -6.38 -7.55 13.94
N ALA A 110 -5.54 -6.76 13.27
CA ALA A 110 -4.54 -7.27 12.34
C ALA A 110 -3.41 -8.04 13.05
N ARG A 111 -3.01 -7.61 14.26
CA ARG A 111 -1.99 -8.31 15.07
C ARG A 111 -2.48 -9.70 15.50
N ASN A 112 -3.74 -9.79 15.92
CA ASN A 112 -4.31 -11.04 16.42
C ASN A 112 -4.58 -12.09 15.33
N ARG A 113 -4.55 -11.70 14.05
CA ARG A 113 -4.73 -12.58 12.90
C ARG A 113 -3.44 -13.06 12.25
N THR A 114 -2.26 -12.82 12.84
CA THR A 114 -0.99 -13.33 12.29
C THR A 114 -0.91 -14.86 12.42
N GLY A 115 -1.57 -15.53 11.48
CA GLY A 115 -1.67 -16.96 11.25
C GLY A 115 -2.14 -17.19 9.81
N HIS A 116 -1.21 -17.08 8.85
CA HIS A 116 -1.29 -17.66 7.50
C HIS A 116 -2.38 -17.22 6.51
N THR A 117 -2.86 -15.97 6.47
CA THR A 117 -3.74 -15.53 5.36
C THR A 117 -3.50 -14.11 4.85
N ALA A 118 -2.23 -13.71 4.67
CA ALA A 118 -1.96 -12.64 3.70
C ALA A 118 -2.12 -13.25 2.31
N VAL A 119 -3.34 -13.24 1.79
CA VAL A 119 -3.65 -13.74 0.45
C VAL A 119 -2.72 -13.04 -0.54
N GLY A 120 -1.80 -13.80 -1.15
CA GLY A 120 -1.07 -13.41 -2.36
C GLY A 120 0.07 -12.40 -2.23
N ILE A 121 0.55 -12.05 -1.04
CA ILE A 121 1.62 -11.06 -0.86
C ILE A 121 2.92 -11.80 -0.51
N PRO A 122 3.82 -12.06 -1.49
CA PRO A 122 5.06 -12.75 -1.24
C PRO A 122 5.94 -11.95 -0.29
N LEU A 123 6.53 -12.65 0.66
CA LEU A 123 7.51 -12.11 1.59
C LEU A 123 8.81 -11.78 0.82
N PRO A 124 9.52 -10.70 1.17
CA PRO A 124 10.91 -10.53 0.76
C PRO A 124 11.69 -11.77 1.21
N LYS A 125 12.44 -12.38 0.28
CA LYS A 125 13.34 -13.48 0.64
C LYS A 125 14.47 -12.91 1.48
N GLU A 126 14.82 -13.62 2.55
CA GLU A 126 15.98 -13.33 3.41
C GLU A 126 17.28 -13.14 2.62
#